data_AF-A0A945W1Y5-F1
#
_entry.id   AF-A0A945W1Y5-F1
#
_cell.length_a   1.000
_cell.length_b   1.000
_cell.length_c   1.000
_cell.angle_alpha   90.00
_cell.angle_beta   90.00
_cell.angle_gamma   90.00
#
_symmetry.space_group_name_H-M   'P 1'
#
loop_
_entity.id
_entity.type
_entity.pdbx_description
1 polymer ?
#
loop_
_entity_poly.entity_id
_entity_poly.type
_entity_poly.pdbx_seq_one_letter_code
_entity_poly.pdbx_strand_id
1 'polypeptide(L)' 'MSTVNIKDNLFLILKTEDIDKGLEPDERLVLQAIIIKIQKYREKTGREAAPNYWVVNQDEEYSGMIIEQIIKGEALKN' A
#
# COMPACT_ATOMS: atom_id res chain seq x y z
N MET A 1 17.03 -7.15 -26.15
CA MET A 1 15.99 -7.46 -25.16
C MET A 1 16.32 -6.68 -23.90
N SER A 2 15.50 -5.70 -23.54
CA SER A 2 15.73 -4.86 -22.36
C SER A 2 15.31 -5.65 -21.13
N THR A 3 16.26 -5.99 -20.26
CA THR A 3 15.99 -6.62 -18.97
C THR A 3 15.27 -5.63 -18.07
N VAL A 4 13.99 -5.87 -17.79
CA VAL A 4 13.22 -5.13 -16.79
C VAL A 4 13.81 -5.49 -15.43
N ASN A 5 14.49 -4.52 -14.81
CA ASN A 5 15.02 -4.67 -13.47
C ASN A 5 13.85 -4.56 -12.48
N ILE A 6 13.31 -5.70 -12.05
CA ILE A 6 12.30 -5.76 -11.00
C ILE A 6 13.01 -5.41 -9.70
N LYS A 7 13.04 -4.12 -9.35
CA LYS A 7 13.27 -3.73 -7.95
C LYS A 7 12.17 -4.40 -7.15
N ASP A 8 12.53 -5.15 -6.12
CA ASP A 8 11.57 -5.65 -5.13
C ASP A 8 10.90 -4.45 -4.48
N ASN A 9 9.79 -4.02 -5.07
CA ASN A 9 8.94 -2.98 -4.53
C ASN A 9 8.21 -3.58 -3.33
N LEU A 10 8.91 -3.69 -2.21
CA LEU A 10 8.38 -4.19 -0.96
C LEU A 10 7.42 -3.13 -0.40
N PHE A 11 6.15 -3.24 -0.78
CA PHE A 11 5.06 -2.56 -0.11
C PHE A 11 4.56 -3.48 1.00
N LEU A 12 4.73 -3.05 2.25
CA LEU A 12 4.13 -3.72 3.39
C LEU A 12 2.76 -3.10 3.66
N ILE A 13 1.73 -3.93 3.64
CA ILE A 13 0.36 -3.53 3.92
C ILE A 13 -0.03 -4.19 5.23
N LEU A 14 -0.30 -3.36 6.22
CA LEU A 14 -0.66 -3.80 7.56
C LEU A 14 -2.17 -3.61 7.73
N LYS A 15 -2.90 -4.69 8.02
CA LYS A 15 -4.30 -4.57 8.42
C LYS A 15 -4.37 -3.99 9.82
N THR A 16 -5.36 -3.14 10.08
CA THR A 16 -5.60 -2.59 11.44
C THR A 16 -5.76 -3.71 12.47
N GLU A 17 -6.39 -4.82 12.09
CA GLU A 17 -6.55 -5.99 12.95
C GLU A 17 -5.21 -6.60 13.39
N ASP A 18 -4.25 -6.72 12.46
CA ASP A 18 -2.91 -7.25 12.77
C ASP A 18 -2.13 -6.30 13.67
N ILE A 19 -2.31 -4.99 13.47
CA ILE A 19 -1.75 -3.95 14.33
C ILE A 19 -2.34 -4.04 15.74
N ASP A 20 -3.66 -4.17 15.85
CA ASP A 20 -4.37 -4.20 17.13
C ASP A 20 -4.06 -5.46 17.96
N LYS A 21 -3.89 -6.61 17.28
CA LYS A 21 -3.57 -7.89 17.91
C LYS A 21 -2.07 -8.09 18.14
N GLY A 22 -1.23 -7.52 17.27
CA GLY A 22 0.20 -7.77 17.23
C GLY A 22 1.05 -6.75 17.97
N LEU A 23 0.53 -5.56 18.28
CA LEU A 23 1.26 -4.50 18.98
C LEU A 23 0.72 -4.23 20.37
N GLU A 24 1.64 -3.97 21.29
CA GLU A 24 1.33 -3.42 22.60
C GLU A 24 0.80 -1.98 22.48
N PRO A 25 0.04 -1.47 23.47
CA PRO A 25 -0.57 -0.15 23.39
C PRO A 25 0.41 1.01 23.16
N ASP A 26 1.61 0.93 23.72
CA ASP A 26 2.67 1.93 23.54
C ASP A 26 3.27 1.90 22.13
N GLU A 27 3.48 0.71 21.57
CA GLU A 27 3.93 0.52 20.18
C GLU A 27 2.92 1.08 19.19
N ARG A 28 1.61 0.92 19.45
CA ARG A 28 0.54 1.52 18.63
C ARG A 28 0.61 3.04 18.62
N LEU A 29 0.88 3.67 19.76
CA LEU A 29 1.05 5.12 19.85
C LEU A 29 2.26 5.60 19.04
N VAL A 30 3.37 4.85 19.07
CA VAL A 30 4.56 5.13 18.27
C VAL A 30 4.25 5.03 16.78
N LEU A 31 3.57 3.94 16.35
CA LEU A 31 3.16 3.76 14.96
C LEU A 31 2.26 4.91 14.48
N GLN A 32 1.29 5.32 15.29
CA GLN A 32 0.39 6.43 14.97
C GLN A 32 1.17 7.75 14.82
N ALA A 33 2.15 8.02 15.69
CA ALA A 33 2.99 9.20 15.59
C ALA A 33 3.84 9.22 14.30
N ILE A 34 4.33 8.05 13.85
CA ILE A 34 5.04 7.90 12.57
C ILE A 34 4.12 8.20 11.40
N ILE A 35 2.91 7.62 11.37
CA ILE A 35 1.91 7.85 10.32
C ILE A 35 1.60 9.34 10.18
N ILE A 36 1.34 10.03 11.29
CA ILE A 36 1.06 11.47 11.30
C ILE A 36 2.22 12.30 10.73
N LYS A 37 3.47 11.95 11.05
CA LYS A 37 4.65 12.64 10.48
C LYS A 37 4.73 12.49 8.97
N ILE A 38 4.45 11.29 8.46
CA ILE A 38 4.45 11.00 7.02
C ILE A 38 3.32 11.77 6.32
N GLN A 39 2.11 11.78 6.89
CA GLN A 39 0.97 12.54 6.36
C GLN A 39 1.32 14.04 6.22
N LYS A 40 1.88 14.65 7.27
CA LYS A 40 2.34 16.05 7.24
C LYS A 40 3.42 16.30 6.18
N TYR A 41 4.34 15.37 5.99
CA TYR A 41 5.36 15.48 4.93
C TYR A 41 4.71 15.45 3.55
N ARG A 42 3.76 14.54 3.32
CA ARG A 42 3.02 14.44 2.05
C ARG A 42 2.31 15.74 1.73
N GLU A 43 1.56 16.30 2.68
CA GLU A 43 0.91 17.61 2.54
C GLU A 43 1.89 18.71 2.14
N LYS A 44 3.03 18.81 2.83
CA LYS A 44 4.09 19.79 2.52
C LYS A 44 4.67 19.65 1.11
N THR A 45 4.64 18.44 0.56
CA THR A 45 5.12 18.15 -0.80
C THR A 45 4.01 18.19 -1.87
N GLY A 46 2.80 18.66 -1.52
CA GLY A 46 1.66 18.73 -2.44
C GLY A 46 1.01 17.38 -2.76
N ARG A 47 1.28 16.35 -1.94
CA ARG A 47 0.70 15.01 -2.09
C ARG A 47 -0.47 14.84 -1.14
N GLU A 48 -1.45 14.01 -1.53
CA GLU A 48 -2.56 13.64 -0.64
C GLU A 48 -2.04 12.98 0.64
N ALA A 49 -2.48 13.47 1.80
CA ALA A 49 -2.01 13.05 3.12
C ALA A 49 -2.35 11.59 3.42
N ALA A 50 -3.60 11.22 3.18
CA ALA A 50 -4.17 9.90 3.41
C ALA A 50 -4.76 9.36 2.09
N PRO A 51 -3.91 8.93 1.15
CA PRO A 51 -4.37 8.38 -0.13
C PRO A 51 -5.20 7.11 0.09
N ASN A 52 -6.30 7.01 -0.65
CA ASN A 52 -7.08 5.77 -0.71
C ASN A 52 -6.48 4.84 -1.76
N TYR A 53 -6.12 3.63 -1.36
CA TYR A 53 -5.60 2.60 -2.25
C TYR A 53 -6.55 1.41 -2.27
N TRP A 54 -6.85 0.92 -3.47
CA TRP A 54 -7.42 -0.41 -3.65
C TRP A 54 -6.27 -1.41 -3.63
N VAL A 55 -6.27 -2.28 -2.63
CA VAL A 55 -5.25 -3.30 -2.43
C VAL A 55 -5.90 -4.65 -2.66
N VAL A 56 -5.21 -5.50 -3.39
CA VAL A 56 -5.59 -6.91 -3.56
C VAL A 56 -4.55 -7.77 -2.86
N ASN A 57 -4.99 -8.49 -1.83
CA ASN A 57 -4.21 -9.58 -1.28
C ASN A 57 -4.13 -10.69 -2.33
N GLN A 58 -2.92 -11.09 -2.72
CA GLN A 58 -2.74 -12.09 -3.77
C GLN A 58 -3.06 -13.51 -3.30
N ASP A 59 -3.13 -13.74 -1.99
CA ASP A 59 -3.49 -15.04 -1.41
C ASP A 59 -5.00 -15.36 -1.52
N GLU A 60 -5.83 -14.39 -1.93
CA GLU A 60 -7.28 -14.56 -2.05
C GLU A 60 -7.66 -15.12 -3.44
N GLU A 61 -8.68 -15.97 -3.52
CA GLU A 61 -9.11 -16.63 -4.77
C GLU A 61 -9.51 -15.64 -5.88
N TYR A 62 -10.02 -14.46 -5.50
CA TYR A 62 -10.43 -13.43 -6.44
C TYR A 62 -9.25 -12.60 -7.00
N SER A 63 -8.03 -12.78 -6.49
CA SER A 63 -6.90 -11.91 -6.79
C SER A 63 -6.50 -11.92 -8.26
N GLY A 64 -6.50 -13.09 -8.89
CA GLY A 64 -6.16 -13.26 -10.31
C GLY A 64 -7.08 -12.47 -11.24
N MET A 65 -8.39 -12.49 -10.98
CA MET A 65 -9.36 -11.72 -11.75
C MET A 65 -9.09 -10.21 -11.67
N ILE A 66 -8.77 -9.69 -10.49
CA ILE A 66 -8.51 -8.26 -10.33
C ILE A 66 -7.20 -7.86 -11.02
N ILE A 67 -6.16 -8.70 -10.93
CA ILE A 67 -4.89 -8.46 -11.63
C ILE A 67 -5.13 -8.36 -13.14
N GLU A 68 -5.93 -9.26 -13.73
CA GLU A 68 -6.28 -9.19 -15.15
C GLU A 68 -7.00 -7.89 -15.52
N GLN A 69 -7.94 -7.42 -14.69
CA GLN A 69 -8.66 -6.17 -14.93
C GLN A 69 -7.73 -4.95 -14.88
N ILE A 70 -6.79 -4.93 -13.93
CA ILE A 70 -5.78 -3.87 -13.84
C ILE A 70 -4.91 -3.84 -15.10
N ILE A 71 -4.41 -5.00 -15.54
CA ILE A 71 -3.58 -5.11 -16.76
C ILE A 71 -4.35 -4.62 -17.99
N LYS A 72 -5.61 -5.04 -18.15
CA LYS A 72 -6.49 -4.60 -19.25
C LYS A 72 -6.70 -3.08 -19.21
N GLY A 73 -6.94 -2.51 -18.04
CA GLY A 73 -7.13 -1.07 -17.86
C GLY A 73 -5.88 -0.25 -18.22
N GLU A 74 -4.70 -0.71 -17.83
CA GLU A 74 -3.43 -0.04 -18.17
C GLU A 74 -3.08 -0.17 -19.66
N ALA A 75 -3.45 -1.27 -20.31
CA ALA A 75 -3.28 -1.44 -21.75
C ALA A 75 -4.13 -0.45 -22.58
N LEU A 76 -5.26 0.03 -22.04
CA LEU A 76 -6.11 1.04 -22.69
C LEU A 76 -5.57 2.48 -22.59
N LYS A 77 -4.57 2.72 -21.72
CA LYS A 77 -3.94 4.04 -21.57
C LYS A 77 -2.77 4.28 -22.54
N ASN A 78 -2.30 3.22 -23.22
CA ASN A 78 -1.25 3.26 -24.24
C ASN A 78 -1.85 3.04 -25.63
#